data_AF-A0A9D6M8F3-F1
#
_entry.id   AF-A0A9D6M8F3-F1
#
_cell.length_a   1.000
_cell.length_b   1.000
_cell.length_c   1.000
_cell.angle_alpha   90.00
_cell.angle_beta   90.00
_cell.angle_gamma   90.00
#
_symmetry.space_group_name_H-M   'P 1'
#
loop_
_entity.id
_entity.type
_entity.pdbx_description
1 polymer ?
#
loop_
_entity_poly.entity_id
_entity_poly.type
_entity_poly.pdbx_seq_one_letter_code
_entity_poly.pdbx_strand_id
1 'polypeptide(L)'
;MSTTNTSLPQPAAPARAARLPILAGFREEILPALLVLWAAIILAFIIWRQDFLLPVGVWATVTTLMLWPVGRRLGRAYSSYRRPLFILGVLSMAALPALGFFLQFLPPSTHEAPYVPRTWVLLAVVAVLTIFSVVAAARAAIGKPIGMFFRPDVLFGDGRILGTGMIALGLSMRFLFADFPEMPPHIAAPKGNWWGLAFAIVFGLVQIIPLRGMFKLRLRLARVLENRWSGWGAIILREGWLVLAALALLFGFHNVFKGTIPILQPSLAGLEEMHFREAGLPGLISTALAALFIIFVRGGYKKAIGDPSINETLRQSIVKAVLFLVGFFWLFYSFAHVMEEQPFGSGPNTEFYPALIGWSLLVWGVLMLGPIRIWAQRNQRLAIVEQMVAVLLPAQTPEKRKEVLLKVMRALAECPADQRLEYMRAMQGALNEAPEDVRQLMTEARMAAIVELPAEQRRTLMASMDQMMAG
;
A
#
# COMPACT_ATOMS: atom_id res chain seq x y z
N MET A 1 22.93 -16.58 58.66
CA MET A 1 21.86 -16.20 57.71
C MET A 1 22.34 -16.57 56.31
N SER A 2 21.82 -17.67 55.76
CA SER A 2 22.17 -18.16 54.42
C SER A 2 21.33 -17.41 53.40
N THR A 3 21.96 -16.59 52.55
CA THR A 3 21.31 -15.94 51.41
C THR A 3 21.13 -16.98 50.31
N THR A 4 19.95 -17.60 50.28
CA THR A 4 19.52 -18.48 49.20
C THR A 4 19.45 -17.66 47.92
N ASN A 5 20.42 -17.87 47.04
CA ASN A 5 20.52 -17.24 45.73
C ASN A 5 19.50 -17.91 44.80
N THR A 6 18.23 -17.48 44.85
CA THR A 6 17.21 -17.86 43.87
C THR A 6 17.43 -17.05 42.60
N SER A 7 18.49 -17.36 41.86
CA SER A 7 18.58 -16.97 40.46
C SER A 7 17.50 -17.73 39.71
N LEU A 8 16.42 -17.04 39.34
CA LEU A 8 15.40 -17.60 38.46
C LEU A 8 16.10 -18.15 37.20
N PRO A 9 15.81 -19.37 36.76
CA PRO A 9 16.43 -19.94 35.58
C PRO A 9 16.13 -19.04 34.38
N GLN A 10 17.18 -18.42 33.85
CA GLN A 10 17.10 -17.63 32.63
C GLN A 10 16.60 -18.57 31.52
N PRO A 11 15.48 -18.28 30.85
CA PRO A 11 14.98 -19.13 29.78
C PRO A 11 16.07 -19.26 28.70
N ALA A 12 16.48 -20.49 28.44
CA ALA A 12 17.54 -20.78 27.47
C ALA A 12 17.19 -20.13 26.13
N ALA A 13 18.13 -19.35 25.58
CA ALA A 13 17.96 -18.72 24.28
C ALA A 13 17.64 -19.80 23.23
N PRO A 14 16.70 -19.55 22.30
CA PRO A 14 16.28 -20.55 21.34
C PRO A 14 17.45 -20.96 20.43
N ALA A 15 17.75 -22.26 20.40
CA ALA A 15 18.84 -22.84 19.60
C ALA A 15 18.63 -22.71 18.08
N ARG A 16 17.42 -22.35 17.63
CA ARG A 16 17.09 -22.09 16.22
C ARG A 16 16.17 -20.89 16.10
N ALA A 17 16.34 -20.11 15.03
CA ALA A 17 15.48 -18.98 14.71
C ALA A 17 14.02 -19.45 14.59
N ALA A 18 13.14 -18.86 15.40
CA ALA A 18 11.73 -19.18 15.37
C ALA A 18 11.11 -18.64 14.06
N ARG A 19 10.50 -19.52 13.26
CA ARG A 19 9.77 -19.11 12.06
C ARG A 19 8.46 -18.46 12.50
N LEU A 20 8.38 -17.14 12.37
CA LEU A 20 7.14 -16.41 12.60
C LEU A 20 6.08 -16.82 11.57
N PRO A 21 4.83 -17.09 11.98
CA PRO A 21 3.77 -17.37 11.03
C PRO A 21 3.53 -16.14 10.15
N ILE A 22 3.23 -16.36 8.87
CA ILE A 22 2.79 -15.28 7.97
C ILE A 22 1.51 -14.68 8.57
N LEU A 23 0.49 -15.51 8.74
CA LEU A 23 -0.74 -15.17 9.43
C LEU A 23 -1.11 -16.36 10.33
N ALA A 24 -1.19 -16.14 11.64
CA ALA A 24 -1.46 -17.20 12.60
C ALA A 24 -2.86 -17.80 12.36
N GLY A 25 -2.95 -19.12 12.26
CA GLY A 25 -4.23 -19.82 12.03
C GLY A 25 -4.73 -19.79 10.58
N PHE A 26 -3.90 -19.39 9.60
CA PHE A 26 -4.36 -19.24 8.22
C PHE A 26 -4.93 -20.54 7.63
N ARG A 27 -4.24 -21.67 7.81
CA ARG A 27 -4.68 -22.94 7.22
C ARG A 27 -5.84 -23.56 8.00
N GLU A 28 -5.86 -23.35 9.31
CA GLU A 28 -6.78 -24.03 10.22
C GLU A 28 -8.13 -23.31 10.34
N GLU A 29 -8.15 -21.97 10.23
CA GLU A 29 -9.37 -21.17 10.46
C GLU A 29 -9.72 -20.30 9.25
N ILE A 30 -8.75 -19.53 8.76
CA ILE A 30 -9.01 -18.48 7.78
C ILE A 30 -9.32 -19.07 6.41
N LEU A 31 -8.53 -20.03 5.94
CA LEU A 31 -8.72 -20.67 4.65
C LEU A 31 -10.07 -21.40 4.57
N PRO A 32 -10.47 -22.24 5.56
CA PRO A 32 -11.82 -22.81 5.59
C PRO A 32 -12.93 -21.75 5.56
N ALA A 33 -12.80 -20.68 6.35
CA ALA A 33 -13.79 -19.60 6.36
C ALA A 33 -13.89 -18.89 4.99
N LEU A 34 -12.76 -18.66 4.32
CA LEU A 34 -12.74 -18.08 2.97
C LEU A 34 -13.31 -19.03 1.92
N LEU A 35 -13.07 -20.34 2.04
CA LEU A 35 -13.67 -21.34 1.14
C LEU A 35 -15.18 -21.37 1.28
N VAL A 36 -15.71 -21.35 2.51
CA VAL A 36 -17.16 -21.27 2.77
C VAL A 36 -17.74 -19.97 2.20
N LEU A 37 -17.06 -18.83 2.44
CA LEU A 37 -17.47 -17.54 1.89
C LEU A 37 -17.57 -17.59 0.35
N TRP A 38 -16.53 -18.08 -0.33
CA TRP A 38 -16.52 -18.16 -1.80
C TRP A 38 -17.54 -19.17 -2.34
N ALA A 39 -17.71 -20.31 -1.69
CA ALA A 39 -18.74 -21.28 -2.06
C ALA A 39 -20.15 -20.65 -1.99
N ALA A 40 -20.44 -19.90 -0.92
CA ALA A 40 -21.71 -19.19 -0.77
C ALA A 40 -21.90 -18.10 -1.84
N ILE A 41 -20.85 -17.33 -2.15
CA ILE A 41 -20.89 -16.26 -3.16
C ILE A 41 -21.07 -16.82 -4.57
N ILE A 42 -20.34 -17.88 -4.92
CA ILE A 42 -20.48 -18.55 -6.22
C ILE A 42 -21.86 -19.17 -6.36
N LEU A 43 -22.37 -19.83 -5.31
CA LEU A 43 -23.72 -20.38 -5.31
C LEU A 43 -24.77 -19.29 -5.50
N ALA A 44 -24.68 -18.18 -4.74
CA ALA A 44 -25.56 -17.03 -4.89
C ALA A 44 -25.45 -16.42 -6.30
N PHE A 45 -24.25 -16.37 -6.89
CA PHE A 45 -24.03 -15.89 -8.25
C PHE A 45 -24.70 -16.79 -9.28
N ILE A 46 -24.60 -18.12 -9.14
CA ILE A 46 -25.25 -19.07 -10.04
C ILE A 46 -26.79 -18.97 -9.94
N ILE A 47 -27.32 -18.86 -8.72
CA ILE A 47 -28.77 -18.81 -8.46
C ILE A 47 -29.37 -17.48 -8.92
N TRP A 48 -28.78 -16.35 -8.52
CA TRP A 48 -29.36 -15.02 -8.76
C TRP A 48 -28.83 -14.32 -10.00
N ARG A 49 -27.72 -14.81 -10.59
CA ARG A 49 -27.05 -14.24 -11.77
C ARG A 49 -26.74 -12.75 -11.62
N GLN A 50 -26.36 -12.34 -10.40
CA GLN A 50 -26.06 -10.95 -10.07
C GLN A 50 -24.55 -10.70 -10.06
N ASP A 51 -24.06 -9.92 -11.02
CA ASP A 51 -22.62 -9.66 -11.19
C ASP A 51 -21.95 -8.99 -9.98
N PHE A 52 -22.70 -8.22 -9.18
CA PHE A 52 -22.18 -7.53 -7.99
C PHE A 52 -21.61 -8.47 -6.94
N LEU A 53 -22.01 -9.74 -6.94
CA LEU A 53 -21.57 -10.73 -5.95
C LEU A 53 -20.06 -10.98 -6.02
N LEU A 54 -19.46 -10.88 -7.21
CA LEU A 54 -18.02 -11.08 -7.42
C LEU A 54 -17.17 -9.99 -6.75
N PRO A 55 -17.34 -8.68 -7.04
CA PRO A 55 -16.58 -7.63 -6.37
C PRO A 55 -16.87 -7.58 -4.86
N VAL A 56 -18.10 -7.90 -4.43
CA VAL A 56 -18.43 -8.05 -2.99
C VAL A 56 -17.63 -9.19 -2.36
N GLY A 57 -17.50 -10.34 -3.03
CA GLY A 57 -16.71 -11.46 -2.53
C GLY A 57 -15.22 -11.18 -2.43
N VAL A 58 -14.66 -10.48 -3.41
CA VAL A 58 -13.27 -10.01 -3.35
C VAL A 58 -13.08 -9.05 -2.19
N TRP A 59 -13.96 -8.06 -2.04
CA TRP A 59 -13.93 -7.13 -0.91
C TRP A 59 -14.06 -7.85 0.44
N ALA A 60 -14.99 -8.79 0.57
CA ALA A 60 -15.22 -9.57 1.78
C ALA A 60 -13.99 -10.43 2.13
N THR A 61 -13.33 -11.01 1.13
CA THR A 61 -12.08 -11.76 1.30
C THR A 61 -10.97 -10.88 1.87
N VAL A 62 -10.71 -9.73 1.25
CA VAL A 62 -9.67 -8.80 1.72
C VAL A 62 -10.00 -8.30 3.11
N THR A 63 -11.26 -7.93 3.37
CA THR A 63 -11.71 -7.43 4.68
C THR A 63 -11.54 -8.49 5.76
N THR A 64 -11.92 -9.74 5.48
CA THR A 64 -11.75 -10.89 6.38
C THR A 64 -10.28 -11.10 6.73
N LEU A 65 -9.39 -11.14 5.73
CA LEU A 65 -7.95 -11.28 5.94
C LEU A 65 -7.37 -10.11 6.75
N MET A 66 -7.80 -8.89 6.41
CA MET A 66 -7.29 -7.67 7.03
C MET A 66 -7.79 -7.50 8.46
N LEU A 67 -8.95 -8.05 8.84
CA LEU A 67 -9.58 -7.88 10.15
C LEU A 67 -9.56 -9.13 11.03
N TRP A 68 -9.07 -10.29 10.55
CA TRP A 68 -9.11 -11.54 11.31
C TRP A 68 -8.53 -11.42 12.74
N PRO A 69 -9.19 -11.97 13.77
CA PRO A 69 -8.80 -11.84 15.17
C PRO A 69 -7.68 -12.81 15.58
N VAL A 70 -6.53 -12.73 14.91
CA VAL A 70 -5.35 -13.57 15.16
C VAL A 70 -4.79 -13.50 16.59
N GLY A 71 -5.11 -12.45 17.35
CA GLY A 71 -4.60 -12.28 18.72
C GLY A 71 -4.92 -13.42 19.67
N ARG A 72 -6.06 -14.11 19.51
CA ARG A 72 -6.43 -15.24 20.38
C ARG A 72 -5.37 -16.34 20.40
N ARG A 73 -4.81 -16.67 19.22
CA ARG A 73 -3.72 -17.66 19.08
C ARG A 73 -2.38 -17.18 19.63
N LEU A 74 -2.23 -15.88 19.80
CA LEU A 74 -1.01 -15.23 20.27
C LEU A 74 -1.16 -14.69 21.70
N GLY A 75 -2.20 -15.11 22.42
CA GLY A 75 -2.44 -14.70 23.82
C GLY A 75 -2.77 -13.22 24.00
N ARG A 76 -3.31 -12.53 22.98
CA ARG A 76 -3.63 -11.10 23.03
C ARG A 76 -5.08 -10.81 22.63
N ALA A 77 -5.75 -9.95 23.39
CA ALA A 77 -7.06 -9.43 23.03
C ALA A 77 -7.01 -8.63 21.72
N TYR A 78 -8.07 -8.70 20.89
CA TYR A 78 -8.10 -8.02 19.59
C TYR A 78 -7.87 -6.51 19.68
N SER A 79 -8.54 -5.86 20.63
CA SER A 79 -8.44 -4.42 20.87
C SER A 79 -7.07 -3.96 21.39
N SER A 80 -6.26 -4.87 21.95
CA SER A 80 -4.94 -4.48 22.49
C SER A 80 -3.93 -4.23 21.38
N TYR A 81 -4.05 -4.93 20.24
CA TYR A 81 -3.15 -4.74 19.11
C TYR A 81 -3.85 -4.15 17.87
N ARG A 82 -5.18 -4.20 17.73
CA ARG A 82 -5.89 -3.59 16.61
C ARG A 82 -6.58 -2.30 17.03
N ARG A 83 -6.23 -1.19 16.36
CA ARG A 83 -6.83 0.13 16.64
C ARG A 83 -8.16 0.30 15.89
N PRO A 84 -9.17 0.96 16.49
CA PRO A 84 -10.45 1.24 15.83
C PRO A 84 -10.30 1.98 14.50
N LEU A 85 -9.37 2.93 14.41
CA LEU A 85 -9.11 3.68 13.17
C LEU A 85 -8.64 2.79 12.01
N PHE A 86 -7.89 1.72 12.29
CA PHE A 86 -7.55 0.74 11.26
C PHE A 86 -8.77 -0.06 10.80
N ILE A 87 -9.64 -0.47 11.73
CA ILE A 87 -10.87 -1.19 11.41
C ILE A 87 -11.75 -0.34 10.52
N LEU A 88 -11.99 0.92 10.90
CA LEU A 88 -12.75 1.88 10.12
C LEU A 88 -12.11 2.13 8.74
N GLY A 89 -10.78 2.21 8.71
CA GLY A 89 -9.99 2.18 7.49
C GLY A 89 -10.37 0.99 6.61
N VAL A 90 -10.23 -0.25 7.07
CA VAL A 90 -10.54 -1.42 6.24
C VAL A 90 -12.01 -1.44 5.80
N LEU A 91 -12.96 -1.18 6.71
CA LEU A 91 -14.40 -1.22 6.42
C LEU A 91 -14.80 -0.19 5.37
N SER A 92 -14.20 1.00 5.37
CA SER A 92 -14.48 2.01 4.34
C SER A 92 -14.11 1.59 2.90
N MET A 93 -13.39 0.47 2.70
CA MET A 93 -13.24 -0.13 1.36
C MET A 93 -14.57 -0.63 0.78
N ALA A 94 -15.60 -0.81 1.62
CA ALA A 94 -16.97 -1.08 1.18
C ALA A 94 -17.54 0.05 0.30
N ALA A 95 -16.94 1.25 0.35
CA ALA A 95 -17.33 2.35 -0.53
C ALA A 95 -17.17 2.00 -2.03
N LEU A 96 -16.29 1.06 -2.40
CA LEU A 96 -16.15 0.60 -3.78
C LEU A 96 -17.35 -0.24 -4.25
N PRO A 97 -17.75 -1.33 -3.56
CA PRO A 97 -19.02 -1.99 -3.86
C PRO A 97 -20.23 -1.06 -3.75
N ALA A 98 -20.26 -0.18 -2.73
CA ALA A 98 -21.34 0.78 -2.57
C ALA A 98 -21.45 1.72 -3.78
N LEU A 99 -20.32 2.17 -4.35
CA LEU A 99 -20.31 2.94 -5.60
C LEU A 99 -21.02 2.18 -6.72
N GLY A 100 -20.69 0.90 -6.91
CA GLY A 100 -21.35 0.08 -7.92
C GLY A 100 -22.87 0.02 -7.72
N PHE A 101 -23.32 -0.17 -6.48
CA PHE A 101 -24.75 -0.17 -6.16
C PHE A 101 -25.40 1.19 -6.43
N PHE A 102 -24.82 2.28 -5.93
CA PHE A 102 -25.36 3.62 -6.18
C PHE A 102 -25.44 3.93 -7.67
N LEU A 103 -24.42 3.56 -8.46
CA LEU A 103 -24.44 3.75 -9.90
C LEU A 103 -25.51 2.91 -10.62
N GLN A 104 -25.77 1.69 -10.12
CA GLN A 104 -26.82 0.81 -10.66
C GLN A 104 -28.24 1.28 -10.30
N PHE A 105 -28.45 1.81 -9.09
CA PHE A 105 -29.76 2.27 -8.63
C PHE A 105 -30.11 3.70 -9.09
N LEU A 106 -29.13 4.48 -9.54
CA LEU A 106 -29.40 5.76 -10.18
C LEU A 106 -30.00 5.52 -11.58
N PRO A 107 -31.19 6.07 -11.90
CA PRO A 107 -32.01 5.72 -13.07
C PRO A 107 -31.17 5.45 -14.33
N PRO A 108 -31.23 4.25 -14.94
CA PRO A 108 -30.29 3.84 -15.98
C PRO A 108 -30.36 4.62 -17.29
N SER A 109 -31.49 5.26 -17.61
CA SER A 109 -31.79 5.61 -19.00
C SER A 109 -32.87 6.67 -19.22
N THR A 110 -33.15 7.56 -18.28
CA THR A 110 -33.77 8.82 -18.70
C THR A 110 -32.66 9.80 -19.02
N HIS A 111 -32.77 10.52 -20.12
CA HIS A 111 -31.99 11.72 -20.44
C HIS A 111 -32.03 12.81 -19.34
N GLU A 112 -32.56 12.49 -18.14
CA GLU A 112 -32.94 13.37 -17.06
C GLU A 112 -32.30 13.02 -15.70
N ALA A 113 -31.64 11.86 -15.53
CA ALA A 113 -30.82 11.67 -14.32
C ALA A 113 -29.63 12.63 -14.44
N PRO A 114 -29.55 13.69 -13.61
CA PRO A 114 -28.57 14.72 -13.90
C PRO A 114 -27.18 14.11 -13.71
N TYR A 115 -26.30 14.34 -14.68
CA TYR A 115 -24.87 14.03 -14.62
C TYR A 115 -24.27 14.35 -13.23
N VAL A 116 -24.74 15.47 -12.67
CA VAL A 116 -24.35 16.05 -11.39
C VAL A 116 -24.41 15.00 -10.27
N PRO A 117 -25.54 14.34 -9.92
CA PRO A 117 -25.57 13.30 -8.89
C PRO A 117 -24.62 12.11 -9.11
N ARG A 118 -24.50 11.55 -10.32
CA ARG A 118 -23.57 10.41 -10.55
C ARG A 118 -22.12 10.80 -10.34
N THR A 119 -21.76 11.99 -10.79
CA THR A 119 -20.42 12.55 -10.58
C THR A 119 -20.17 12.92 -9.12
N TRP A 120 -21.14 13.50 -8.44
CA TRP A 120 -21.04 13.74 -6.99
C TRP A 120 -20.90 12.45 -6.20
N VAL A 121 -21.62 11.39 -6.55
CA VAL A 121 -21.47 10.07 -5.93
C VAL A 121 -20.05 9.53 -6.15
N LEU A 122 -19.53 9.63 -7.37
CA LEU A 122 -18.15 9.23 -7.67
C LEU A 122 -17.15 10.05 -6.85
N LEU A 123 -17.28 11.38 -6.83
CA LEU A 123 -16.40 12.27 -6.07
C LEU A 123 -16.50 12.01 -4.57
N ALA A 124 -17.70 11.78 -4.04
CA ALA A 124 -17.92 11.41 -2.65
C ALA A 124 -17.24 10.08 -2.32
N VAL A 125 -17.32 9.08 -3.20
CA VAL A 125 -16.62 7.80 -3.01
C VAL A 125 -15.11 8.00 -3.05
N VAL A 126 -14.57 8.78 -4.00
CA VAL A 126 -13.13 9.09 -4.06
C VAL A 126 -12.70 9.82 -2.77
N ALA A 127 -13.48 10.79 -2.30
CA ALA A 127 -13.22 11.52 -1.06
C ALA A 127 -13.22 10.58 0.16
N VAL A 128 -14.26 9.76 0.32
CA VAL A 128 -14.35 8.75 1.39
C VAL A 128 -13.14 7.80 1.34
N LEU A 129 -12.84 7.25 0.16
CA LEU A 129 -11.73 6.32 0.00
C LEU A 129 -10.39 6.94 0.34
N THR A 130 -10.15 8.19 -0.05
CA THR A 130 -8.87 8.89 0.17
C THR A 130 -8.74 9.40 1.60
N ILE A 131 -9.79 9.98 2.20
CA ILE A 131 -9.80 10.39 3.61
C ILE A 131 -9.51 9.19 4.52
N PHE A 132 -10.19 8.06 4.32
CA PHE A 132 -9.94 6.87 5.11
C PHE A 132 -8.60 6.19 4.80
N SER A 133 -7.99 6.44 3.64
CA SER A 133 -6.58 6.08 3.39
C SER A 133 -5.63 6.88 4.29
N VAL A 134 -5.86 8.18 4.46
CA VAL A 134 -5.05 9.01 5.36
C VAL A 134 -5.23 8.57 6.80
N VAL A 135 -6.47 8.34 7.24
CA VAL A 135 -6.79 7.84 8.58
C VAL A 135 -6.10 6.50 8.84
N ALA A 136 -6.17 5.55 7.91
CA ALA A 136 -5.56 4.23 8.05
C ALA A 136 -4.02 4.26 8.03
N ALA A 137 -3.41 5.32 7.49
CA ALA A 137 -1.97 5.53 7.47
C ALA A 137 -1.44 6.34 8.67
N ALA A 138 -2.34 6.92 9.46
CA ALA A 138 -1.98 7.63 10.67
C ALA A 138 -1.35 6.68 11.69
N ARG A 139 -0.38 7.19 12.45
CA ARG A 139 0.26 6.43 13.52
C ARG A 139 -0.75 5.86 14.54
N ALA A 140 -1.83 6.59 14.80
CA ALA A 140 -2.93 6.16 15.68
C ALA A 140 -3.75 4.96 15.15
N ALA A 141 -3.71 4.68 13.84
CA ALA A 141 -4.33 3.49 13.27
C ALA A 141 -3.41 2.27 13.33
N ILE A 142 -2.09 2.46 13.45
CA ILE A 142 -1.15 1.36 13.50
C ILE A 142 -1.19 0.68 14.87
N GLY A 143 -1.36 -0.63 14.85
CA GLY A 143 -1.43 -1.49 16.00
C GLY A 143 -0.10 -1.72 16.71
N LYS A 144 -0.17 -2.28 17.91
CA LYS A 144 1.01 -2.71 18.68
C LYS A 144 1.72 -3.88 17.98
N PRO A 145 3.04 -4.05 18.18
CA PRO A 145 3.77 -5.23 17.72
C PRO A 145 3.10 -6.54 18.14
N ILE A 146 3.01 -7.51 17.23
CA ILE A 146 2.37 -8.81 17.48
C ILE A 146 3.17 -9.91 16.76
N GLY A 147 3.19 -11.12 17.34
CA GLY A 147 4.00 -12.29 16.95
C GLY A 147 3.70 -12.92 15.58
N MET A 148 3.60 -12.12 14.52
CA MET A 148 3.40 -12.57 13.15
C MET A 148 4.16 -11.71 12.15
N PHE A 149 4.45 -12.28 10.98
CA PHE A 149 5.17 -11.59 9.92
C PHE A 149 4.27 -10.64 9.11
N PHE A 150 3.08 -11.08 8.72
CA PHE A 150 2.14 -10.23 7.99
C PHE A 150 1.47 -9.27 8.96
N ARG A 151 1.73 -7.97 8.82
CA ARG A 151 1.10 -6.90 9.60
C ARG A 151 0.18 -6.07 8.70
N PRO A 152 -1.12 -6.45 8.59
CA PRO A 152 -2.10 -5.73 7.76
C PRO A 152 -2.10 -4.23 8.02
N ASP A 153 -2.06 -3.83 9.28
CA ASP A 153 -2.10 -2.46 9.77
C ASP A 153 -0.88 -1.63 9.40
N VAL A 154 0.29 -2.26 9.25
CA VAL A 154 1.52 -1.59 8.81
C VAL A 154 1.55 -1.42 7.28
N LEU A 155 0.92 -2.33 6.54
CA LEU A 155 0.96 -2.36 5.07
C LEU A 155 -0.18 -1.59 4.42
N PHE A 156 -1.37 -1.64 5.03
CA PHE A 156 -2.60 -1.16 4.45
C PHE A 156 -2.61 0.35 4.21
N GLY A 157 -2.16 1.17 5.17
CA GLY A 157 -2.17 2.63 5.05
C GLY A 157 -1.40 3.18 3.83
N ASP A 158 -0.08 2.94 3.74
CA ASP A 158 0.75 3.37 2.59
C ASP A 158 0.27 2.76 1.28
N GLY A 159 -0.10 1.47 1.30
CA GLY A 159 -0.63 0.78 0.11
C GLY A 159 -1.92 1.43 -0.39
N ARG A 160 -2.84 1.77 0.52
CA ARG A 160 -4.14 2.33 0.17
C ARG A 160 -4.04 3.79 -0.27
N ILE A 161 -3.18 4.61 0.35
CA ILE A 161 -2.86 5.95 -0.16
C ILE A 161 -2.34 5.85 -1.60
N LEU A 162 -1.46 4.90 -1.87
CA LEU A 162 -0.94 4.66 -3.21
C LEU A 162 -2.05 4.27 -4.20
N GLY A 163 -2.88 3.29 -3.86
CA GLY A 163 -3.97 2.84 -4.73
C GLY A 163 -5.01 3.94 -4.98
N THR A 164 -5.49 4.60 -3.92
CA THR A 164 -6.52 5.65 -4.04
C THR A 164 -5.99 6.92 -4.69
N GLY A 165 -4.73 7.28 -4.46
CA GLY A 165 -4.07 8.37 -5.19
C GLY A 165 -3.90 8.05 -6.68
N MET A 166 -3.60 6.80 -7.04
CA MET A 166 -3.58 6.35 -8.43
C MET A 166 -4.97 6.40 -9.07
N ILE A 167 -6.04 6.05 -8.34
CA ILE A 167 -7.42 6.20 -8.83
C ILE A 167 -7.71 7.67 -9.12
N ALA A 168 -7.43 8.58 -8.17
CA ALA A 168 -7.65 10.01 -8.37
C ALA A 168 -6.89 10.55 -9.59
N LEU A 169 -5.61 10.19 -9.73
CA LEU A 169 -4.78 10.61 -10.86
C LEU A 169 -5.24 9.99 -12.20
N GLY A 170 -5.64 8.73 -12.20
CA GLY A 170 -6.15 8.06 -13.39
C GLY A 170 -7.48 8.66 -13.86
N LEU A 171 -8.41 8.89 -12.92
CA LEU A 171 -9.67 9.57 -13.18
C LEU A 171 -9.45 11.01 -13.66
N SER A 172 -8.46 11.73 -13.12
CA SER A 172 -8.14 13.07 -13.62
C SER A 172 -7.72 13.04 -15.08
N MET A 173 -6.90 12.06 -15.51
CA MET A 173 -6.51 11.95 -16.92
C MET A 173 -7.72 11.70 -17.80
N ARG A 174 -8.66 10.86 -17.36
CA ARG A 174 -9.92 10.64 -18.09
C ARG A 174 -10.72 11.94 -18.23
N PHE A 175 -10.97 12.67 -17.14
CA PHE A 175 -11.76 13.91 -17.22
C PHE A 175 -11.07 15.04 -18.00
N LEU A 176 -9.74 15.06 -18.00
CA LEU A 176 -8.95 16.04 -18.73
C LEU A 176 -8.74 15.68 -20.20
N PHE A 177 -8.69 14.41 -20.59
CA PHE A 177 -8.24 14.02 -21.94
C PHE A 177 -9.18 13.05 -22.68
N ALA A 178 -10.32 12.67 -22.10
CA ALA A 178 -11.33 11.91 -22.83
C ALA A 178 -12.32 12.85 -23.51
N ASP A 179 -12.69 12.53 -24.75
CA ASP A 179 -13.84 13.12 -25.41
C ASP A 179 -15.11 12.54 -24.81
N PHE A 180 -16.12 13.41 -24.66
CA PHE A 180 -17.46 13.03 -24.25
C PHE A 180 -18.43 13.31 -25.40
N PRO A 181 -18.39 12.52 -26.50
CA PRO A 181 -19.00 12.90 -27.77
C PRO A 181 -20.53 12.71 -27.87
N GLU A 182 -21.23 12.23 -26.84
CA GLU A 182 -22.66 11.91 -26.92
C GLU A 182 -23.55 12.83 -26.08
N MET A 183 -23.96 13.94 -26.71
CA MET A 183 -25.10 14.86 -26.44
C MET A 183 -25.11 15.76 -25.17
N PRO A 184 -25.81 16.91 -25.20
CA PRO A 184 -25.91 17.80 -24.04
C PRO A 184 -27.05 17.38 -23.08
N PRO A 185 -26.87 17.48 -21.74
CA PRO A 185 -25.70 17.92 -21.01
C PRO A 185 -24.95 16.70 -20.44
N HIS A 186 -24.16 15.98 -21.26
CA HIS A 186 -23.63 14.67 -20.90
C HIS A 186 -22.10 14.62 -20.87
N ILE A 187 -21.55 14.89 -19.70
CA ILE A 187 -20.23 14.38 -19.33
C ILE A 187 -20.42 12.89 -19.01
N ALA A 188 -19.54 11.99 -19.49
CA ALA A 188 -19.74 10.55 -19.32
C ALA A 188 -19.72 10.16 -17.84
N ALA A 189 -20.90 10.06 -17.25
CA ALA A 189 -21.10 9.52 -15.93
C ALA A 189 -20.76 8.02 -15.94
N PRO A 190 -20.17 7.48 -14.86
CA PRO A 190 -19.85 6.06 -14.81
C PRO A 190 -21.13 5.23 -14.95
N LYS A 191 -21.15 4.31 -15.93
CA LYS A 191 -22.31 3.46 -16.24
C LYS A 191 -22.52 2.33 -15.22
N GLY A 192 -21.54 2.07 -14.36
CA GLY A 192 -21.67 1.11 -13.25
C GLY A 192 -21.49 -0.34 -13.70
N ASN A 193 -20.34 -0.69 -14.28
CA ASN A 193 -20.02 -2.07 -14.64
C ASN A 193 -19.31 -2.83 -13.50
N TRP A 194 -19.96 -3.88 -12.98
CA TRP A 194 -19.44 -4.73 -11.91
C TRP A 194 -18.18 -5.52 -12.28
N TRP A 195 -18.04 -5.95 -13.53
CA TRP A 195 -16.84 -6.62 -14.04
C TRP A 195 -15.63 -5.69 -14.12
N GLY A 196 -15.84 -4.45 -14.58
CA GLY A 196 -14.80 -3.41 -14.55
C GLY A 196 -14.32 -3.13 -13.12
N LEU A 197 -15.26 -3.04 -12.17
CA LEU A 197 -14.94 -2.86 -10.76
C LEU A 197 -14.22 -4.08 -10.16
N ALA A 198 -14.69 -5.30 -10.42
CA ALA A 198 -14.05 -6.53 -9.98
C ALA A 198 -12.61 -6.63 -10.51
N PHE A 199 -12.40 -6.31 -11.78
CA PHE A 199 -11.08 -6.28 -12.41
C PHE A 199 -10.16 -5.26 -11.72
N ALA A 200 -10.63 -4.02 -11.52
CA ALA A 200 -9.88 -2.96 -10.84
C ALA A 200 -9.48 -3.37 -9.40
N ILE A 201 -10.37 -4.05 -8.67
CA ILE A 201 -10.09 -4.53 -7.32
C ILE A 201 -9.05 -5.66 -7.34
N VAL A 202 -9.26 -6.71 -8.14
CA VAL A 202 -8.41 -7.92 -8.16
C VAL A 202 -7.03 -7.66 -8.74
N PHE A 203 -6.98 -7.03 -9.92
CA PHE A 203 -5.74 -6.82 -10.67
C PHE A 203 -5.07 -5.47 -10.38
N GLY A 204 -5.79 -4.53 -9.79
CA GLY A 204 -5.25 -3.25 -9.32
C GLY A 204 -5.01 -3.22 -7.81
N LEU A 205 -6.08 -3.05 -7.03
CA LEU A 205 -5.98 -2.74 -5.60
C LEU A 205 -5.37 -3.86 -4.75
N VAL A 206 -5.77 -5.12 -4.97
CA VAL A 206 -5.20 -6.28 -4.25
C VAL A 206 -3.71 -6.44 -4.58
N GLN A 207 -3.32 -6.15 -5.82
CA GLN A 207 -1.92 -6.19 -6.24
C GLN A 207 -1.10 -5.09 -5.56
N ILE A 208 -1.61 -3.85 -5.55
CA ILE A 208 -0.91 -2.67 -5.03
C ILE A 208 -0.83 -2.68 -3.49
N ILE A 209 -1.92 -3.05 -2.80
CA ILE A 209 -2.06 -2.88 -1.35
C ILE A 209 -1.44 -4.09 -0.61
N PRO A 210 -2.09 -5.27 -0.49
CA PRO A 210 -1.53 -6.38 0.28
C PRO A 210 -0.35 -7.05 -0.40
N LEU A 211 -0.44 -7.46 -1.67
CA LEU A 211 0.55 -8.35 -2.28
C LEU A 211 1.90 -7.66 -2.44
N ARG A 212 1.93 -6.48 -3.06
CA ARG A 212 3.14 -5.68 -3.16
C ARG A 212 3.65 -5.21 -1.79
N GLY A 213 2.76 -4.92 -0.84
CA GLY A 213 3.12 -4.58 0.54
C GLY A 213 3.91 -5.71 1.22
N MET A 214 3.41 -6.94 1.14
CA MET A 214 4.10 -8.13 1.66
C MET A 214 5.44 -8.37 0.97
N PHE A 215 5.47 -8.26 -0.36
CA PHE A 215 6.70 -8.44 -1.13
C PHE A 215 7.77 -7.41 -0.71
N LYS A 216 7.37 -6.13 -0.58
CA LYS A 216 8.24 -5.03 -0.10
C LYS A 216 8.75 -5.29 1.31
N LEU A 217 7.90 -5.76 2.23
CA LEU A 217 8.29 -6.10 3.59
C LEU A 217 9.27 -7.28 3.63
N ARG A 218 9.03 -8.33 2.83
CA ARG A 218 9.95 -9.46 2.71
C ARG A 218 11.32 -9.04 2.20
N LEU A 219 11.38 -8.20 1.18
CA LEU A 219 12.64 -7.66 0.67
C LEU A 219 13.35 -6.77 1.71
N ARG A 220 12.61 -5.95 2.46
CA ARG A 220 13.14 -5.15 3.58
C ARG A 220 13.83 -6.03 4.60
N LEU A 221 13.14 -7.09 5.03
CA LEU A 221 13.63 -7.98 6.06
C LEU A 221 14.78 -8.86 5.57
N ALA A 222 14.70 -9.40 4.35
CA ALA A 222 15.81 -10.14 3.75
C ALA A 222 17.08 -9.28 3.64
N ARG A 223 16.95 -7.98 3.39
CA ARG A 223 18.11 -7.08 3.37
C ARG A 223 18.71 -6.86 4.75
N VAL A 224 17.88 -6.53 5.73
CA VAL A 224 18.34 -6.22 7.10
C VAL A 224 18.86 -7.47 7.80
N LEU A 225 18.14 -8.57 7.69
CA LEU A 225 18.48 -9.85 8.30
C LEU A 225 19.57 -10.56 7.48
N GLU A 226 19.36 -10.83 6.19
CA GLU A 226 20.22 -11.75 5.43
C GLU A 226 21.36 -11.06 4.66
N ASN A 227 21.50 -9.72 4.72
CA ASN A 227 22.41 -8.94 3.85
C ASN A 227 22.21 -9.19 2.35
N ARG A 228 21.09 -9.79 1.94
CA ARG A 228 20.83 -10.07 0.53
C ARG A 228 20.33 -8.80 -0.13
N TRP A 229 21.17 -8.19 -0.96
CA TRP A 229 20.72 -7.13 -1.86
C TRP A 229 19.95 -7.74 -3.02
N SER A 230 18.82 -7.12 -3.38
CA SER A 230 17.83 -7.76 -4.23
C SER A 230 18.13 -7.68 -5.74
N GLY A 231 19.30 -7.17 -6.15
CA GLY A 231 19.63 -7.11 -7.56
C GLY A 231 18.81 -6.07 -8.33
N TRP A 232 19.15 -5.87 -9.60
CA TRP A 232 18.24 -5.24 -10.56
C TRP A 232 16.99 -6.10 -10.81
N GLY A 233 17.11 -7.43 -10.73
CA GLY A 233 15.99 -8.35 -10.94
C GLY A 233 14.80 -8.08 -10.02
N ALA A 234 15.02 -7.91 -8.71
CA ALA A 234 13.90 -7.59 -7.82
C ALA A 234 13.38 -6.15 -8.00
N ILE A 235 14.21 -5.21 -8.48
CA ILE A 235 13.74 -3.85 -8.80
C ILE A 235 12.81 -3.90 -10.00
N ILE A 236 13.22 -4.59 -11.07
CA ILE A 236 12.41 -4.79 -12.28
C ILE A 236 11.10 -5.47 -11.91
N LEU A 237 11.14 -6.55 -11.13
CA LEU A 237 9.92 -7.23 -10.68
C LEU A 237 9.02 -6.31 -9.83
N ARG A 238 9.59 -5.55 -8.88
CA ARG A 238 8.83 -4.68 -7.97
C ARG A 238 8.19 -3.48 -8.66
N GLU A 239 8.94 -2.81 -9.52
CA GLU A 239 8.45 -1.62 -10.23
C GLU A 239 7.60 -2.03 -11.44
N GLY A 240 7.94 -3.11 -12.15
CA GLY A 240 7.13 -3.69 -13.21
C GLY A 240 5.77 -4.15 -12.70
N TRP A 241 5.71 -4.86 -11.56
CA TRP A 241 4.44 -5.20 -10.92
C TRP A 241 3.64 -3.94 -10.57
N LEU A 242 4.29 -2.89 -10.04
CA LEU A 242 3.60 -1.63 -9.74
C LEU A 242 3.00 -0.97 -10.99
N VAL A 243 3.73 -0.96 -12.11
CA VAL A 243 3.25 -0.44 -13.40
C VAL A 243 2.05 -1.27 -13.88
N LEU A 244 2.19 -2.60 -13.96
CA LEU A 244 1.14 -3.48 -14.45
C LEU A 244 -0.15 -3.37 -13.61
N ALA A 245 -0.01 -3.36 -12.28
CA ALA A 245 -1.16 -3.22 -11.40
C ALA A 245 -1.85 -1.85 -11.53
N ALA A 246 -1.08 -0.79 -11.78
CA ALA A 246 -1.66 0.54 -11.98
C ALA A 246 -2.34 0.68 -13.35
N LEU A 247 -1.78 0.09 -14.40
CA LEU A 247 -2.44 0.00 -15.70
C LEU A 247 -3.73 -0.82 -15.61
N ALA A 248 -3.70 -1.96 -14.93
CA ALA A 248 -4.89 -2.78 -14.69
C ALA A 248 -5.96 -2.05 -13.86
N LEU A 249 -5.54 -1.26 -12.86
CA LEU A 249 -6.43 -0.41 -12.09
C LEU A 249 -7.13 0.62 -12.99
N LEU A 250 -6.37 1.34 -13.79
CA LEU A 250 -6.90 2.36 -14.71
C LEU A 250 -7.80 1.74 -15.78
N PHE A 251 -7.41 0.61 -16.36
CA PHE A 251 -8.21 -0.15 -17.33
C PHE A 251 -9.54 -0.66 -16.75
N GLY A 252 -9.52 -1.17 -15.51
CA GLY A 252 -10.73 -1.61 -14.82
C GLY A 252 -11.71 -0.45 -14.59
N PHE A 253 -11.22 0.68 -14.07
CA PHE A 253 -12.04 1.88 -13.88
C PHE A 253 -12.53 2.44 -15.22
N HIS A 254 -11.70 2.48 -16.27
CA HIS A 254 -12.13 2.88 -17.60
C HIS A 254 -13.35 2.09 -18.09
N ASN A 255 -13.35 0.77 -17.89
CA ASN A 255 -14.47 -0.09 -18.23
C ASN A 255 -15.72 0.14 -17.35
N VAL A 256 -15.56 0.59 -16.10
CA VAL A 256 -16.70 1.05 -15.26
C VAL A 256 -17.41 2.25 -15.92
N PHE A 257 -16.66 3.13 -16.59
CA PHE A 257 -17.23 4.25 -17.34
C PHE A 257 -17.83 3.83 -18.68
N LYS A 258 -17.13 3.02 -19.48
CA LYS A 258 -17.63 2.55 -20.78
C LYS A 258 -18.84 1.62 -20.63
N GLY A 259 -19.02 0.98 -19.46
CA GLY A 259 -20.07 0.00 -19.24
C GLY A 259 -19.73 -1.38 -19.79
N THR A 260 -18.48 -1.62 -20.17
CA THR A 260 -18.03 -2.78 -20.95
C THR A 260 -17.32 -3.83 -20.10
N ILE A 261 -17.46 -5.10 -20.49
CA ILE A 261 -16.77 -6.20 -19.80
C ILE A 261 -15.30 -6.22 -20.27
N PRO A 262 -14.31 -6.07 -19.37
CA PRO A 262 -12.91 -5.88 -19.75
C PRO A 262 -12.29 -7.02 -20.58
N ILE A 263 -12.84 -8.24 -20.47
CA ILE A 263 -12.28 -9.46 -21.10
C ILE A 263 -12.95 -9.78 -22.45
N LEU A 264 -14.18 -9.31 -22.65
CA LEU A 264 -15.00 -9.67 -23.82
C LEU A 264 -14.95 -8.63 -24.94
N GLN A 265 -14.18 -7.56 -24.79
CA GLN A 265 -13.99 -6.62 -25.89
C GLN A 265 -13.13 -7.29 -26.99
N PRO A 266 -13.63 -7.43 -28.23
CA PRO A 266 -12.84 -7.89 -29.36
C PRO A 266 -11.86 -6.83 -29.87
N SER A 267 -11.46 -5.87 -29.04
CA SER A 267 -10.76 -4.64 -29.45
C SER A 267 -9.29 -4.84 -29.83
N LEU A 268 -8.72 -6.05 -29.73
CA LEU A 268 -7.44 -6.36 -30.37
C LEU A 268 -7.60 -6.82 -31.83
N ALA A 269 -8.76 -7.34 -32.21
CA ALA A 269 -9.05 -7.79 -33.57
C ALA A 269 -9.81 -6.73 -34.40
N GLY A 270 -10.49 -5.79 -33.73
CA GLY A 270 -11.24 -4.69 -34.36
C GLY A 270 -10.54 -3.32 -34.35
N LEU A 271 -9.26 -3.26 -33.99
CA LEU A 271 -8.44 -2.09 -34.25
C LEU A 271 -8.24 -1.99 -35.77
N GLU A 272 -9.07 -1.20 -36.43
CA GLU A 272 -8.82 -0.81 -37.81
C GLU A 272 -7.35 -0.37 -37.96
N GLU A 273 -6.66 -0.95 -38.94
CA GLU A 273 -5.21 -0.80 -39.15
C GLU A 273 -4.75 0.66 -39.28
N MET A 274 -5.66 1.58 -39.65
CA MET A 274 -5.38 3.02 -39.76
C MET A 274 -5.51 3.78 -38.43
N HIS A 275 -6.59 3.62 -37.66
CA HIS A 275 -6.76 4.31 -36.36
C HIS A 275 -5.72 3.84 -35.33
N PHE A 276 -5.32 2.57 -35.37
CA PHE A 276 -4.25 2.07 -34.50
C PHE A 276 -2.87 2.67 -34.83
N ARG A 277 -2.57 2.93 -36.11
CA ARG A 277 -1.28 3.48 -36.52
C ARG A 277 -1.10 4.95 -36.12
N GLU A 278 -2.17 5.76 -36.21
CA GLU A 278 -2.08 7.21 -35.96
C GLU A 278 -2.31 7.58 -34.49
N ALA A 279 -3.23 6.92 -33.79
CA ALA A 279 -3.56 7.23 -32.40
C ALA A 279 -3.01 6.22 -31.39
N GLY A 280 -3.14 4.92 -31.69
CA GLY A 280 -2.82 3.84 -30.74
C GLY A 280 -1.33 3.58 -30.53
N LEU A 281 -0.55 3.49 -31.61
CA LEU A 281 0.85 3.12 -31.56
C LEU A 281 1.74 4.17 -30.85
N PRO A 282 1.60 5.49 -31.11
CA PRO A 282 2.36 6.50 -30.35
C PRO A 282 2.03 6.47 -28.84
N GLY A 283 0.74 6.30 -28.49
CA GLY A 283 0.31 6.17 -27.11
C GLY A 283 0.89 4.93 -26.41
N LEU A 284 0.93 3.78 -27.10
CA LEU A 284 1.53 2.55 -26.59
C LEU A 284 3.05 2.66 -26.40
N ILE A 285 3.76 3.22 -27.39
CA ILE A 285 5.20 3.47 -27.30
C ILE A 285 5.47 4.41 -26.12
N SER A 286 4.72 5.50 -26.00
CA SER A 286 4.85 6.46 -24.91
C SER A 286 4.54 5.83 -23.55
N THR A 287 3.54 4.96 -23.46
CA THR A 287 3.22 4.18 -22.24
C THR A 287 4.37 3.23 -21.88
N ALA A 288 4.97 2.55 -22.87
CA ALA A 288 6.12 1.69 -22.65
C ALA A 288 7.34 2.50 -22.16
N LEU A 289 7.63 3.66 -22.76
CA LEU A 289 8.70 4.55 -22.33
C LEU A 289 8.48 5.06 -20.89
N ALA A 290 7.25 5.44 -20.53
CA ALA A 290 6.91 5.82 -19.16
C ALA A 290 7.11 4.65 -18.17
N ALA A 291 6.75 3.43 -18.55
CA ALA A 291 7.01 2.23 -17.76
C ALA A 291 8.52 1.99 -17.58
N LEU A 292 9.31 2.12 -18.64
CA LEU A 292 10.77 2.00 -18.59
C LEU A 292 11.39 3.08 -17.69
N PHE A 293 10.89 4.32 -17.74
CA PHE A 293 11.30 5.39 -16.85
C PHE A 293 11.06 5.02 -15.37
N ILE A 294 9.86 4.51 -15.04
CA ILE A 294 9.53 4.08 -13.67
C ILE A 294 10.44 2.92 -13.21
N ILE A 295 10.73 1.98 -14.10
CA ILE A 295 11.54 0.79 -13.77
C ILE A 295 13.02 1.14 -13.64
N PHE A 296 13.60 1.83 -14.62
CA PHE A 296 15.05 2.03 -14.70
C PHE A 296 15.51 3.33 -14.05
N VAL A 297 14.85 4.47 -14.31
CA VAL A 297 15.28 5.75 -13.74
C VAL A 297 14.93 5.79 -12.25
N ARG A 298 13.66 5.59 -11.92
CA ARG A 298 13.24 5.58 -10.51
C ARG A 298 13.75 4.34 -9.77
N GLY A 299 13.80 3.18 -10.40
CA GLY A 299 14.41 1.99 -9.79
C GLY A 299 15.91 2.14 -9.57
N GLY A 300 16.63 2.77 -10.51
CA GLY A 300 18.05 3.11 -10.39
C GLY A 300 18.32 4.08 -9.25
N TYR A 301 17.49 5.12 -9.10
CA TYR A 301 17.58 6.03 -7.96
C TYR A 301 17.41 5.27 -6.62
N LYS A 302 16.39 4.40 -6.54
CA LYS A 302 16.16 3.55 -5.37
C LYS A 302 17.33 2.61 -5.08
N LYS A 303 17.95 2.05 -6.11
CA LYS A 303 19.18 1.26 -5.97
C LYS A 303 20.31 2.09 -5.37
N ALA A 304 20.55 3.28 -5.92
CA ALA A 304 21.64 4.16 -5.52
C ALA A 304 21.54 4.60 -4.06
N ILE A 305 20.35 4.98 -3.59
CA ILE A 305 20.13 5.34 -2.16
C ILE A 305 20.02 4.11 -1.25
N GLY A 306 20.03 2.90 -1.82
CA GLY A 306 19.82 1.68 -1.07
C GLY A 306 18.41 1.57 -0.47
N ASP A 307 17.35 1.97 -1.17
CA ASP A 307 15.95 1.74 -0.74
C ASP A 307 15.68 0.22 -0.71
N PRO A 308 15.24 -0.33 0.42
CA PRO A 308 14.86 0.35 1.66
C PRO A 308 16.02 0.45 2.66
N SER A 309 16.31 1.68 3.11
CA SER A 309 17.31 1.99 4.13
C SER A 309 16.63 2.67 5.32
N ILE A 310 17.09 2.37 6.53
CA ILE A 310 16.70 3.11 7.75
C ILE A 310 17.14 4.59 7.63
N ASN A 311 18.23 4.84 6.90
CA ASN A 311 18.86 6.15 6.70
C ASN A 311 18.21 6.96 5.58
N GLU A 312 17.06 6.51 5.04
CA GLU A 312 16.37 7.28 4.01
C GLU A 312 15.96 8.65 4.56
N THR A 313 16.54 9.70 4.00
CA THR A 313 16.26 11.09 4.41
C THR A 313 14.96 11.60 3.80
N LEU A 314 14.41 12.68 4.38
CA LEU A 314 13.23 13.34 3.82
C LEU A 314 13.45 13.80 2.38
N ARG A 315 14.62 14.36 2.08
CA ARG A 315 14.98 14.81 0.71
C ARG A 315 14.97 13.64 -0.28
N GLN A 316 15.53 12.49 0.10
CA GLN A 316 15.51 11.28 -0.73
C GLN A 316 14.07 10.77 -0.96
N SER A 317 13.24 10.81 0.09
CA SER A 317 11.82 10.47 -0.03
C SER A 317 11.07 11.41 -0.98
N ILE A 318 11.37 12.72 -0.95
CA ILE A 318 10.80 13.72 -1.87
C ILE A 318 11.21 13.42 -3.31
N VAL A 319 12.49 13.23 -3.60
CA VAL A 319 12.97 12.91 -4.95
C VAL A 319 12.32 11.62 -5.48
N LYS A 320 12.23 10.59 -4.64
CA LYS A 320 11.55 9.33 -4.98
C LYS A 320 10.06 9.53 -5.29
N ALA A 321 9.40 10.47 -4.63
CA ALA A 321 8.00 10.82 -4.86
C ALA A 321 7.84 11.65 -6.14
N VAL A 322 8.73 12.60 -6.42
CA VAL A 322 8.74 13.38 -7.67
C VAL A 322 8.96 12.45 -8.87
N LEU A 323 9.99 11.61 -8.84
CA LEU A 323 10.24 10.62 -9.91
C LEU A 323 9.05 9.67 -10.10
N PHE A 324 8.34 9.35 -9.01
CA PHE A 324 7.13 8.56 -9.08
C PHE A 324 6.00 9.33 -9.78
N LEU A 325 5.74 10.56 -9.36
CA LEU A 325 4.68 11.40 -9.93
C LEU A 325 4.92 11.68 -11.40
N VAL A 326 6.12 12.08 -11.79
CA VAL A 326 6.49 12.33 -13.20
C VAL A 326 6.26 11.08 -14.04
N GLY A 327 6.78 9.92 -13.61
CA GLY A 327 6.61 8.67 -14.35
C GLY A 327 5.16 8.22 -14.45
N PHE A 328 4.38 8.35 -13.37
CA PHE A 328 2.98 7.92 -13.35
C PHE A 328 2.03 8.88 -14.05
N PHE A 329 2.29 10.19 -13.99
CA PHE A 329 1.57 11.18 -14.78
C PHE A 329 1.75 10.88 -16.27
N TRP A 330 3.01 10.68 -16.71
CA TRP A 330 3.31 10.29 -18.08
C TRP A 330 2.65 8.95 -18.44
N LEU A 331 2.75 7.93 -17.58
CA LEU A 331 2.14 6.62 -17.82
C LEU A 331 0.62 6.71 -18.00
N PHE A 332 -0.08 7.39 -17.10
CA PHE A 332 -1.54 7.47 -17.15
C PHE A 332 -2.04 8.38 -18.27
N TYR A 333 -1.34 9.48 -18.55
CA TYR A 333 -1.63 10.32 -19.70
C TYR A 333 -1.56 9.51 -21.00
N SER A 334 -0.44 8.81 -21.22
CA SER A 334 -0.24 8.04 -22.45
C SER A 334 -1.19 6.86 -22.56
N PHE A 335 -1.48 6.17 -21.44
CA PHE A 335 -2.41 5.05 -21.44
C PHE A 335 -3.87 5.50 -21.62
N ALA A 336 -4.25 6.66 -21.10
CA ALA A 336 -5.59 7.22 -21.33
C ALA A 336 -5.85 7.46 -22.83
N HIS A 337 -4.87 7.99 -23.56
CA HIS A 337 -4.97 8.17 -25.02
C HIS A 337 -5.18 6.83 -25.75
N VAL A 338 -4.44 5.79 -25.36
CA VAL A 338 -4.61 4.43 -25.93
C VAL A 338 -6.03 3.91 -25.69
N MET A 339 -6.62 4.18 -24.52
CA MET A 339 -7.93 3.67 -24.13
C MET A 339 -9.12 4.46 -24.70
N GLU A 340 -8.93 5.74 -25.02
CA GLU A 340 -9.94 6.64 -25.58
C GLU A 340 -9.87 6.77 -27.11
N GLU A 341 -8.88 6.13 -27.75
CA GLU A 341 -8.71 6.14 -29.22
C GLU A 341 -8.52 7.55 -29.81
N GLN A 342 -8.10 8.50 -28.98
CA GLN A 342 -7.82 9.87 -29.41
C GLN A 342 -6.43 10.03 -30.03
N PRO A 343 -6.26 10.99 -30.96
CA PRO A 343 -4.94 11.41 -31.42
C PRO A 343 -4.02 11.74 -30.25
N PHE A 344 -2.84 11.10 -30.22
CA PHE A 344 -1.88 11.34 -29.15
C PHE A 344 -1.42 12.79 -29.14
N GLY A 345 -1.52 13.48 -27.99
CA GLY A 345 -1.17 14.89 -27.90
C GLY A 345 -2.36 15.84 -28.04
N SER A 346 -3.59 15.32 -27.97
CA SER A 346 -4.77 16.17 -27.79
C SER A 346 -4.62 17.03 -26.54
N GLY A 347 -5.04 18.29 -26.66
CA GLY A 347 -5.06 19.22 -25.53
C GLY A 347 -6.06 18.77 -24.46
N PRO A 348 -5.97 19.34 -23.24
CA PRO A 348 -6.97 19.06 -22.23
C PRO A 348 -8.36 19.53 -22.69
N ASN A 349 -9.39 18.87 -22.19
CA ASN A 349 -10.79 19.18 -22.40
C ASN A 349 -11.04 20.65 -21.99
N THR A 350 -11.71 21.38 -22.87
CA THR A 350 -11.98 22.81 -22.72
C THR A 350 -13.30 23.09 -22.00
N GLU A 351 -14.14 22.07 -21.80
CA GLU A 351 -15.38 22.21 -21.04
C GLU A 351 -15.11 22.45 -19.55
N PHE A 352 -15.80 23.43 -18.97
CA PHE A 352 -15.55 23.89 -17.60
C PHE A 352 -15.67 22.79 -16.55
N TYR A 353 -16.76 21.99 -16.57
CA TYR A 353 -17.02 20.99 -15.52
C TYR A 353 -16.05 19.80 -15.56
N PRO A 354 -15.81 19.12 -16.70
CA PRO A 354 -14.79 18.08 -16.81
C PRO A 354 -13.41 18.59 -16.45
N ALA A 355 -13.03 19.78 -16.93
CA ALA A 355 -11.75 20.39 -16.60
C ALA A 355 -11.64 20.65 -15.10
N LEU A 356 -12.65 21.25 -14.46
CA LEU A 356 -12.66 21.52 -13.02
C LEU A 356 -12.52 20.23 -12.20
N ILE A 357 -13.25 19.18 -12.56
CA ILE A 357 -13.18 17.88 -11.87
C ILE A 357 -11.82 17.23 -12.11
N GLY A 358 -11.35 17.23 -13.36
CA GLY A 358 -10.06 16.70 -13.75
C GLY A 358 -8.92 17.35 -13.00
N TRP A 359 -8.86 18.68 -12.99
CA TRP A 359 -7.86 19.45 -12.23
C TRP A 359 -7.95 19.22 -10.73
N SER A 360 -9.16 19.18 -10.16
CA SER A 360 -9.37 18.92 -8.72
C SER A 360 -8.85 17.53 -8.33
N LEU A 361 -9.17 16.51 -9.12
CA LEU A 361 -8.70 15.14 -8.92
C LEU A 361 -7.18 15.01 -9.15
N LEU A 362 -6.62 15.78 -10.08
CA LEU A 362 -5.18 15.82 -10.34
C LEU A 362 -4.44 16.40 -9.12
N VAL A 363 -4.86 17.56 -8.62
CA VAL A 363 -4.29 18.19 -7.42
C VAL A 363 -4.40 17.24 -6.23
N TRP A 364 -5.57 16.62 -6.04
CA TRP A 364 -5.78 15.66 -4.96
C TRP A 364 -4.91 14.39 -5.11
N GLY A 365 -4.79 13.85 -6.32
CA GLY A 365 -3.91 12.72 -6.63
C GLY A 365 -2.44 13.02 -6.36
N VAL A 366 -1.97 14.22 -6.75
CA VAL A 366 -0.61 14.69 -6.48
C VAL A 366 -0.38 14.86 -4.97
N LEU A 367 -1.33 15.44 -4.24
CA LEU A 367 -1.26 15.58 -2.78
C LEU A 367 -1.18 14.21 -2.08
N MET A 368 -2.02 13.27 -2.50
CA MET A 368 -2.06 11.90 -1.96
C MET A 368 -0.76 11.16 -2.25
N LEU A 369 -0.25 11.19 -3.48
CA LEU A 369 0.90 10.41 -3.92
C LEU A 369 2.26 11.05 -3.58
N GLY A 370 2.28 12.36 -3.29
CA GLY A 370 3.43 13.14 -2.86
C GLY A 370 3.51 13.26 -1.33
N PRO A 371 3.16 14.42 -0.74
CA PRO A 371 3.41 14.72 0.68
C PRO A 371 2.71 13.75 1.63
N ILE A 372 1.43 13.41 1.40
CA ILE A 372 0.67 12.51 2.28
C ILE A 372 1.30 11.11 2.29
N ARG A 373 1.71 10.60 1.13
CA ARG A 373 2.39 9.32 1.04
C ARG A 373 3.77 9.33 1.71
N ILE A 374 4.53 10.41 1.60
CA ILE A 374 5.83 10.54 2.30
C ILE A 374 5.61 10.43 3.81
N TRP A 375 4.61 11.13 4.34
CA TRP A 375 4.20 11.05 5.74
C TRP A 375 3.77 9.61 6.12
N ALA A 376 2.94 8.96 5.32
CA ALA A 376 2.51 7.58 5.56
C ALA A 376 3.68 6.58 5.57
N GLN A 377 4.67 6.78 4.69
CA GLN A 377 5.87 5.96 4.65
C GLN A 377 6.74 6.13 5.89
N ARG A 378 6.80 7.34 6.48
CA ARG A 378 7.45 7.58 7.77
C ARG A 378 6.77 6.77 8.87
N ASN A 379 5.45 6.86 9.01
CA ASN A 379 4.68 6.10 10.00
C ASN A 379 4.87 4.59 9.83
N GLN A 380 4.87 4.10 8.59
CA GLN A 380 5.14 2.70 8.28
C GLN A 380 6.56 2.29 8.70
N ARG A 381 7.58 3.11 8.46
CA ARG A 381 8.97 2.80 8.87
C ARG A 381 9.10 2.69 10.39
N LEU A 382 8.50 3.61 11.14
CA LEU A 382 8.48 3.55 12.62
C LEU A 382 7.85 2.24 13.10
N ALA A 383 6.69 1.88 12.55
CA ALA A 383 6.02 0.64 12.91
C ALA A 383 6.82 -0.64 12.58
N ILE A 384 7.57 -0.61 11.46
CA ILE A 384 8.48 -1.71 11.11
C ILE A 384 9.62 -1.81 12.13
N VAL A 385 10.19 -0.69 12.57
CA VAL A 385 11.24 -0.66 13.58
C VAL A 385 10.74 -1.22 14.91
N GLU A 386 9.52 -0.86 15.33
CA GLU A 386 8.89 -1.41 16.54
C GLU A 386 8.67 -2.92 16.45
N GLN A 387 8.11 -3.39 15.33
CA GLN A 387 7.93 -4.81 15.07
C GLN A 387 9.28 -5.56 15.05
N MET A 388 10.31 -4.94 14.48
CA MET A 388 11.63 -5.52 14.39
C MET A 388 12.23 -5.77 15.78
N VAL A 389 12.16 -4.78 16.67
CA VAL A 389 12.75 -4.85 18.00
C VAL A 389 11.93 -5.72 18.96
N ALA A 390 10.60 -5.64 18.91
CA ALA A 390 9.74 -6.36 19.84
C ALA A 390 9.42 -7.81 19.43
N VAL A 391 9.59 -8.17 18.15
CA VAL A 391 9.15 -9.47 17.63
C VAL A 391 10.21 -10.15 16.77
N LEU A 392 10.75 -9.47 15.75
CA LEU A 392 11.61 -10.14 14.76
C LEU A 392 12.99 -10.51 15.31
N LEU A 393 13.64 -9.58 16.00
CA LEU A 393 14.98 -9.73 16.56
C LEU A 393 15.04 -10.69 17.76
N PRO A 394 14.09 -10.66 18.71
CA PRO A 394 14.02 -11.66 19.78
C PRO A 394 13.93 -13.09 19.24
N ALA A 395 13.22 -13.29 18.12
CA ALA A 395 13.07 -14.60 17.48
C ALA A 395 14.32 -15.11 16.75
N GLN A 396 15.38 -14.31 16.60
CA GLN A 396 16.65 -14.71 15.98
C GLN A 396 17.61 -15.33 17.00
N THR A 397 18.63 -16.05 16.49
CA THR A 397 19.76 -16.52 17.31
C THR A 397 20.55 -15.32 17.87
N PRO A 398 21.29 -15.48 18.98
CA PRO A 398 22.06 -14.40 19.60
C PRO A 398 23.04 -13.72 18.63
N GLU A 399 23.76 -14.50 17.83
CA GLU A 399 24.76 -14.01 16.88
C GLU A 399 24.10 -13.18 15.79
N LYS A 400 22.98 -13.69 15.25
CA LYS A 400 22.26 -13.01 14.18
C LYS A 400 21.59 -11.74 14.67
N ARG A 401 21.01 -11.79 15.87
CA ARG A 401 20.41 -10.63 16.53
C ARG A 401 21.45 -9.53 16.74
N LYS A 402 22.62 -9.88 17.26
CA LYS A 402 23.75 -8.96 17.47
C LYS A 402 24.21 -8.34 16.14
N GLU A 403 24.44 -9.15 15.12
CA GLU A 403 24.84 -8.69 13.77
C GLU A 403 23.85 -7.66 13.21
N VAL A 404 22.55 -7.94 13.31
CA VAL A 404 21.50 -7.06 12.81
C VAL A 404 21.38 -5.79 13.67
N LEU A 405 21.43 -5.92 15.00
CA LEU A 405 21.42 -4.77 15.90
C LEU A 405 22.58 -3.83 15.65
N LEU A 406 23.79 -4.33 15.43
CA LEU A 406 24.95 -3.51 15.06
C LEU A 406 24.69 -2.68 13.80
N LYS A 407 24.12 -3.29 12.76
CA LYS A 407 23.76 -2.57 11.52
C LYS A 407 22.70 -1.50 11.78
N VAL A 408 21.67 -1.84 12.53
CA VAL A 408 20.58 -0.90 12.88
C VAL A 408 21.13 0.26 13.70
N MET A 409 22.00 0.01 14.68
CA MET A 409 22.59 1.07 15.51
C MET A 409 23.54 1.97 14.70
N ARG A 410 24.37 1.40 13.81
CA ARG A 410 25.20 2.19 12.87
C ARG A 410 24.34 3.08 11.98
N ALA A 411 23.31 2.50 11.38
CA ALA A 411 22.34 3.20 10.55
C ALA A 411 21.68 4.37 11.33
N LEU A 412 21.23 4.12 12.56
CA LEU A 412 20.66 5.16 13.40
C LEU A 412 21.67 6.26 13.76
N ALA A 413 22.93 5.92 14.06
CA ALA A 413 23.97 6.91 14.36
C ALA A 413 24.22 7.86 13.19
N GLU A 414 24.12 7.37 11.95
CA GLU A 414 24.27 8.14 10.72
C GLU A 414 23.02 8.96 10.33
N CYS A 415 21.86 8.70 10.98
CA CYS A 415 20.64 9.45 10.71
C CYS A 415 20.72 10.89 11.28
N PRO A 416 19.99 11.85 10.68
CA PRO A 416 19.77 13.17 11.28
C PRO A 416 19.21 13.06 12.71
N ALA A 417 19.57 14.00 13.58
CA ALA A 417 19.27 13.95 15.02
C ALA A 417 17.77 13.74 15.31
N ASP A 418 16.88 14.52 14.68
CA ASP A 418 15.43 14.42 14.90
C ASP A 418 14.87 13.04 14.50
N GLN A 419 15.35 12.51 13.36
CA GLN A 419 14.92 11.21 12.85
C GLN A 419 15.46 10.06 13.72
N ARG A 420 16.71 10.18 14.16
CA ARG A 420 17.33 9.23 15.09
C ARG A 420 16.55 9.18 16.41
N LEU A 421 16.25 10.33 16.99
CA LEU A 421 15.47 10.45 18.22
C LEU A 421 14.09 9.80 18.08
N GLU A 422 13.39 10.05 16.97
CA GLU A 422 12.08 9.46 16.71
C GLU A 422 12.14 7.92 16.61
N TYR A 423 13.10 7.37 15.87
CA TYR A 423 13.29 5.92 15.80
C TYR A 423 13.65 5.31 17.16
N MET A 424 14.52 5.94 17.93
CA MET A 424 14.91 5.46 19.25
C MET A 424 13.73 5.49 20.24
N ARG A 425 12.90 6.55 20.20
CA ARG A 425 11.64 6.62 20.97
C ARG A 425 10.67 5.50 20.57
N ALA A 426 10.49 5.24 19.28
CA ALA A 426 9.66 4.15 18.79
C ALA A 426 10.18 2.78 19.27
N MET A 427 11.49 2.53 19.16
CA MET A 427 12.12 1.31 19.66
C MET A 427 11.91 1.12 21.16
N GLN A 428 12.16 2.16 21.97
CA GLN A 428 12.02 2.09 23.42
C GLN A 428 10.55 1.90 23.83
N GLY A 429 9.62 2.61 23.18
CA GLY A 429 8.19 2.45 23.42
C GLY A 429 7.74 1.01 23.15
N ALA A 430 8.20 0.40 22.05
CA ALA A 430 7.90 -1.00 21.74
C ALA A 430 8.49 -1.98 22.78
N LEU A 431 9.68 -1.71 23.32
CA LEU A 431 10.30 -2.55 24.36
C LEU A 431 9.62 -2.41 25.72
N ASN A 432 9.18 -1.21 26.10
CA ASN A 432 8.47 -0.97 27.35
C ASN A 432 7.16 -1.76 27.40
N GLU A 433 6.50 -1.93 26.25
CA GLU A 433 5.27 -2.72 26.12
C GLU A 433 5.52 -4.23 25.88
N ALA A 434 6.78 -4.64 25.67
CA ALA A 434 7.13 -6.02 25.47
C ALA A 434 7.12 -6.81 26.80
N PRO A 435 6.91 -8.14 26.74
CA PRO A 435 7.17 -9.04 27.86
C PRO A 435 8.54 -8.80 28.49
N GLU A 436 8.65 -9.03 29.79
CA GLU A 436 9.85 -8.68 30.56
C GLU A 436 11.11 -9.39 30.06
N ASP A 437 11.00 -10.67 29.72
CA ASP A 437 12.07 -11.48 29.12
C ASP A 437 12.57 -10.87 27.80
N VAL A 438 11.67 -10.46 26.92
CA VAL A 438 12.01 -9.80 25.65
C VAL A 438 12.66 -8.44 25.90
N ARG A 439 12.15 -7.69 26.88
CA ARG A 439 12.67 -6.36 27.24
C ARG A 439 14.09 -6.45 27.77
N GLN A 440 14.37 -7.35 28.71
CA GLN A 440 15.71 -7.57 29.25
C GLN A 440 16.67 -8.00 28.14
N LEU A 441 16.30 -9.05 27.39
CA LEU A 441 17.08 -9.60 26.28
C LEU A 441 17.49 -8.55 25.25
N MET A 442 16.54 -7.73 24.80
CA MET A 442 16.78 -6.71 23.79
C MET A 442 17.51 -5.50 24.34
N THR A 443 17.33 -5.16 25.63
CA THR A 443 18.06 -4.08 26.28
C THR A 443 19.55 -4.43 26.37
N GLU A 444 19.86 -5.64 26.87
CA GLU A 444 21.23 -6.16 26.94
C GLU A 444 21.88 -6.22 25.55
N ALA A 445 21.19 -6.82 24.57
CA ALA A 445 21.71 -6.94 23.22
C ALA A 445 21.94 -5.57 22.55
N ARG A 446 21.07 -4.58 22.81
CA ARG A 446 21.23 -3.22 22.31
C ARG A 446 22.44 -2.53 22.94
N MET A 447 22.62 -2.63 24.25
CA MET A 447 23.76 -2.03 24.95
C MET A 447 25.07 -2.66 24.48
N ALA A 448 25.13 -3.98 24.34
CA ALA A 448 26.28 -4.68 23.78
C ALA A 448 26.60 -4.19 22.35
N ALA A 449 25.58 -4.05 21.49
CA ALA A 449 25.77 -3.52 20.15
C ALA A 449 26.31 -2.08 20.15
N ILE A 450 25.84 -1.21 21.05
CA ILE A 450 26.31 0.18 21.13
C ILE A 450 27.78 0.25 21.60
N VAL A 451 28.19 -0.59 22.55
CA VAL A 451 29.57 -0.66 23.04
C VAL A 451 30.56 -1.04 21.93
N GLU A 452 30.12 -1.85 20.97
CA GLU A 452 30.94 -2.28 19.83
C GLU A 452 31.03 -1.25 18.68
N LEU A 453 30.30 -0.13 18.78
CA LEU A 453 30.39 0.93 17.79
C LEU A 453 31.64 1.80 17.95
N PRO A 454 32.11 2.42 16.86
CA PRO A 454 33.10 3.49 16.92
C PRO A 454 32.72 4.58 17.92
N ALA A 455 33.72 5.19 18.58
CA ALA A 455 33.51 6.14 19.68
C ALA A 455 32.59 7.31 19.29
N GLU A 456 32.73 7.84 18.07
CA GLU A 456 31.89 8.92 17.56
C GLU A 456 30.42 8.50 17.43
N GLN A 457 30.15 7.36 16.77
CA GLN A 457 28.79 6.83 16.62
C GLN A 457 28.14 6.52 17.98
N ARG A 458 28.95 6.01 18.91
CA ARG A 458 28.52 5.76 20.30
C ARG A 458 28.11 7.04 21.00
N ARG A 459 28.93 8.10 20.95
CA ARG A 459 28.61 9.42 21.53
C ARG A 459 27.31 9.97 20.95
N THR A 460 27.14 9.87 19.64
CA THR A 460 25.94 10.34 18.94
C THR A 460 24.66 9.62 19.39
N LEU A 461 24.73 8.29 19.57
CA LEU A 461 23.60 7.52 20.10
C LEU A 461 23.35 7.81 21.59
N MET A 462 24.39 7.91 22.41
CA MET A 462 24.28 8.22 23.84
C MET A 462 23.62 9.58 24.06
N ALA A 463 24.05 10.62 23.34
CA ALA A 463 23.42 11.94 23.41
C ALA A 463 21.92 11.90 23.06
N SER A 464 21.52 11.01 22.15
CA SER A 464 20.11 10.83 21.80
C SER A 464 19.34 10.05 22.86
N MET A 465 19.99 9.10 23.56
CA MET A 465 19.42 8.42 24.72
C MET A 465 19.22 9.40 25.88
N ASP A 466 20.20 10.25 26.15
CA ASP A 466 20.11 11.28 27.19
C ASP A 466 18.95 12.24 26.91
N GLN A 467 18.82 12.69 25.66
CA GLN A 467 17.70 13.52 25.23
C GLN A 467 16.35 12.81 25.39
N MET A 468 16.26 11.49 25.13
CA MET A 468 15.03 10.74 25.38
C MET A 468 14.65 10.66 26.85
N MET A 469 15.64 10.58 27.74
CA MET A 469 15.43 10.49 29.19
C MET A 469 15.06 11.84 29.81
N ALA A 470 15.45 12.95 29.18
CA ALA A 470 15.16 14.31 29.63
C ALA A 470 13.71 14.77 29.38
N GLY A 471 12.98 14.12 28.45
CA GLY A 471 11.60 14.46 28.07
C GLY A 471 11.50 15.05 26.68
#